data_AF-A0A354EI88-F1
#
_entry.id   AF-A0A354EI88-F1
#
_cell.length_a   1.000
_cell.length_b   1.000
_cell.length_c   1.000
_cell.angle_alpha   90.00
_cell.angle_beta   90.00
_cell.angle_gamma   90.00
#
_symmetry.space_group_name_H-M   'P 1'
#
loop_
_entity.id
_entity.type
_entity.pdbx_description
1 polymer ?
#
loop_
_entity_poly.entity_id
_entity_poly.type
_entity_poly.pdbx_seq_one_letter_code
_entity_poly.pdbx_strand_id
1 'polypeptide(L)'
;MYRLLSGRYVVIIRQKQNAFFLTTLLLLNWYAMHKSSPVINPVVVLRKEFDDWAVLFNPDTAEAVGINPVGVEVWEMLARHQDMDSILSFLRQTYSEVPETLASEIDLFVAKLAEHGFVGYEVDHRD
;
A
#
# COMPACT_ATOMS: atom_id res chain seq x y z
N MET A 1 -19.24 -14.84 -23.10
CA MET A 1 -20.17 -13.69 -23.12
C MET A 1 -20.89 -13.66 -21.78
N TYR A 2 -20.48 -12.78 -20.87
CA TYR A 2 -21.14 -12.60 -19.57
C TYR A 2 -21.32 -11.10 -19.31
N ARG A 3 -22.57 -10.75 -19.01
CA ARG A 3 -23.06 -9.42 -18.65
C ARG A 3 -23.32 -9.44 -17.16
N LEU A 4 -22.79 -8.47 -16.42
CA LEU A 4 -23.23 -8.15 -15.06
C LEU A 4 -23.66 -6.69 -15.03
N LEU A 5 -24.93 -6.50 -14.66
CA LEU A 5 -25.54 -5.21 -14.32
C LEU A 5 -25.25 -4.94 -12.84
N SER A 6 -24.86 -3.72 -12.48
CA SER A 6 -25.53 -2.91 -11.44
C SER A 6 -24.65 -1.77 -10.90
N GLY A 7 -25.22 -0.57 -10.85
CA GLY A 7 -24.98 0.39 -9.76
C GLY A 7 -23.76 1.31 -9.88
N ARG A 8 -23.87 2.43 -10.62
CA ARG A 8 -22.97 3.58 -10.47
C ARG A 8 -23.67 4.65 -9.63
N TYR A 9 -23.15 4.92 -8.44
CA TYR A 9 -23.45 6.15 -7.70
C TYR A 9 -22.73 7.32 -8.39
N VAL A 10 -23.48 8.40 -8.64
CA VAL A 10 -22.95 9.67 -9.13
C VAL A 10 -22.73 10.57 -7.92
N VAL A 11 -21.50 11.00 -7.68
CA VAL A 11 -21.19 12.12 -6.77
C VAL A 11 -20.49 13.19 -7.60
N ILE A 12 -21.19 14.29 -7.86
CA ILE A 12 -20.64 15.50 -8.50
C ILE A 12 -20.23 16.44 -7.37
N ILE A 13 -18.94 16.79 -7.27
CA ILE A 13 -18.50 17.94 -6.50
C ILE A 13 -17.73 18.89 -7.43
N ARG A 14 -18.25 20.12 -7.56
CA ARG A 14 -17.70 21.22 -8.36
C ARG A 14 -16.28 21.57 -7.92
N GLN A 15 -15.37 21.68 -8.89
CA GLN A 15 -14.06 22.33 -8.73
C GLN A 15 -14.20 23.85 -8.91
N LYS A 16 -13.76 24.62 -7.91
CA LYS A 16 -13.48 26.07 -8.05
C LYS A 16 -11.95 26.21 -8.14
N GLN A 17 -11.48 26.74 -9.27
CA GLN A 17 -10.07 27.10 -9.45
C GLN A 17 -9.71 28.33 -8.61
N ASN A 18 -8.58 28.29 -7.90
CA ASN A 18 -7.50 29.29 -7.91
C ASN A 18 -6.65 29.24 -6.63
N ALA A 19 -5.40 28.78 -6.79
CA ALA A 19 -4.17 29.17 -6.07
C ALA A 19 -3.10 28.06 -6.27
N PHE A 20 -2.86 27.65 -7.52
CA PHE A 20 -1.89 26.61 -7.85
C PHE A 20 -0.58 27.31 -8.21
N PHE A 21 0.43 27.29 -7.34
CA PHE A 21 1.84 27.09 -7.73
C PHE A 21 2.78 27.09 -6.52
N LEU A 22 2.45 27.78 -5.40
CA LEU A 22 3.32 27.80 -4.21
C LEU A 22 2.90 26.80 -3.11
N THR A 23 1.62 26.45 -3.01
CA THR A 23 1.14 25.39 -2.10
C THR A 23 1.59 24.01 -2.54
N THR A 24 1.69 23.74 -3.85
CA THR A 24 2.09 22.42 -4.36
C THR A 24 3.51 22.07 -3.94
N LEU A 25 4.45 23.02 -3.94
CA LEU A 25 5.84 22.76 -3.54
C LEU A 25 5.97 22.53 -2.03
N LEU A 26 5.26 23.30 -1.20
CA LEU A 26 5.21 23.12 0.25
C LEU A 26 4.42 21.86 0.67
N LEU A 27 3.34 21.52 -0.05
CA LEU A 27 2.60 20.29 0.14
C LEU A 27 3.41 19.08 -0.31
N LEU A 28 4.17 19.15 -1.41
CA LEU A 28 5.09 18.07 -1.79
C LEU A 28 6.20 17.90 -0.76
N ASN A 29 6.77 18.98 -0.23
CA ASN A 29 7.80 18.90 0.80
C ASN A 29 7.25 18.40 2.15
N TRP A 30 6.03 18.79 2.51
CA TRP A 30 5.29 18.29 3.68
C TRP A 30 4.87 16.81 3.52
N TYR A 31 4.42 16.41 2.32
CA TYR A 31 4.05 15.04 1.97
C TYR A 31 5.28 14.12 1.89
N ALA A 32 6.44 14.66 1.49
CA ALA A 32 7.72 13.95 1.52
C ALA A 32 8.35 13.88 2.94
N MET A 33 8.06 14.83 3.83
CA MET A 33 8.65 14.91 5.18
C MET A 33 8.06 13.95 6.22
N HIS A 34 6.90 13.32 5.95
CA HIS A 34 6.26 12.38 6.88
C HIS A 34 5.80 11.11 6.16
N LYS A 35 6.63 10.55 5.27
CA LYS A 35 6.40 9.19 4.78
C LYS A 35 6.78 8.25 5.92
N SER A 36 5.86 8.04 6.85
CA SER A 36 6.06 7.10 7.95
C SER A 36 6.37 5.74 7.36
N SER A 37 7.51 5.16 7.74
CA SER A 37 7.95 3.87 7.21
C SER A 37 6.99 2.79 7.67
N PRO A 38 6.37 2.03 6.75
CA PRO A 38 5.53 0.90 7.14
C PRO A 38 6.40 -0.19 7.76
N VAL A 39 5.94 -0.75 8.88
CA VAL A 39 6.60 -1.83 9.61
C VAL A 39 5.61 -2.96 9.82
N ILE A 40 5.98 -4.19 9.47
CA ILE A 40 5.10 -5.34 9.68
C ILE A 40 4.82 -5.55 11.17
N ASN A 41 3.59 -5.94 11.50
CA ASN A 41 3.30 -6.40 12.85
C ASN A 41 3.95 -7.79 13.04
N PRO A 42 4.90 -7.94 13.99
CA PRO A 42 5.71 -9.16 14.12
C PRO A 42 4.90 -10.40 14.56
N VAL A 43 3.67 -10.23 15.06
CA VAL A 43 2.81 -11.37 15.41
C VAL A 43 2.07 -11.95 14.20
N VAL A 44 2.04 -11.23 13.08
CA VAL A 44 1.37 -11.69 11.86
C VAL A 44 2.13 -12.86 11.25
N VAL A 45 1.39 -13.90 10.90
CA VAL A 45 1.93 -15.08 10.24
C VAL A 45 1.61 -15.02 8.75
N LEU A 46 2.65 -15.09 7.91
CA LEU A 46 2.52 -15.36 6.47
C LEU A 46 2.51 -16.86 6.23
N ARG A 47 1.46 -17.37 5.56
CA ARG A 47 1.38 -18.76 5.11
C ARG A 47 1.28 -18.80 3.59
N LYS A 48 2.33 -19.32 2.93
CA LYS A 48 2.33 -19.53 1.49
C LYS A 48 1.40 -20.67 1.11
N GLU A 49 0.67 -20.48 0.02
CA GLU A 49 -0.29 -21.40 -0.56
C GLU A 49 0.14 -21.74 -2.00
N PHE A 50 -0.73 -22.42 -2.77
CA PHE A 50 -0.48 -22.72 -4.18
C PHE A 50 -0.30 -21.45 -5.03
N ASP A 51 0.49 -21.57 -6.11
CA ASP A 51 0.75 -20.51 -7.10
C ASP A 51 1.33 -19.20 -6.54
N ASP A 52 2.19 -19.30 -5.52
CA ASP A 52 2.85 -18.17 -4.87
C ASP A 52 1.89 -17.17 -4.18
N TRP A 53 0.64 -17.54 -3.98
CA TRP A 53 -0.30 -16.81 -3.12
C TRP A 53 0.02 -17.03 -1.65
N ALA A 54 -0.52 -16.18 -0.78
CA ALA A 54 -0.40 -16.40 0.66
C ALA A 54 -1.62 -15.90 1.43
N VAL A 55 -1.74 -16.37 2.66
CA VAL A 55 -2.64 -15.83 3.69
C VAL A 55 -1.80 -15.14 4.76
N LEU A 56 -2.10 -13.88 5.05
CA LEU A 56 -1.66 -13.20 6.27
C LEU A 56 -2.70 -13.45 7.35
N PHE A 57 -2.25 -13.90 8.52
CA PHE A 57 -3.11 -14.10 9.69
C PHE A 57 -2.59 -13.29 10.87
N ASN A 58 -3.44 -12.40 11.41
CA ASN A 58 -3.16 -11.65 12.62
C ASN A 58 -3.84 -12.35 13.81
N PRO A 59 -3.08 -13.00 14.71
CA PRO A 59 -3.66 -13.73 15.84
C PRO A 59 -4.33 -12.81 16.87
N ASP A 60 -3.93 -11.53 16.94
CA ASP A 60 -4.48 -10.59 17.91
C ASP A 60 -5.88 -10.11 17.52
N THR A 61 -6.15 -9.97 16.21
CA THR A 61 -7.46 -9.54 15.69
C THR A 61 -8.32 -10.69 15.15
N ALA A 62 -7.74 -11.88 15.05
CA ALA A 62 -8.30 -13.05 14.35
C ALA A 62 -8.64 -12.79 12.87
N GLU A 63 -8.07 -11.74 12.25
CA GLU A 63 -8.27 -11.45 10.84
C GLU A 63 -7.31 -12.25 9.95
N ALA A 64 -7.83 -12.64 8.78
CA ALA A 64 -7.06 -13.30 7.73
C ALA A 64 -7.33 -12.63 6.39
N VAL A 65 -6.26 -12.32 5.64
CA VAL A 65 -6.37 -11.76 4.28
C VAL A 65 -5.51 -12.56 3.31
N GLY A 66 -6.12 -12.90 2.16
CA GLY A 66 -5.41 -13.49 1.03
C GLY A 66 -4.68 -12.40 0.25
N ILE A 67 -3.40 -12.62 -0.07
CA ILE A 67 -2.58 -11.72 -0.87
C ILE A 67 -2.06 -12.46 -2.11
N ASN A 68 -1.98 -11.73 -3.22
CA ASN A 68 -1.46 -12.23 -4.49
C ASN A 68 0.09 -12.28 -4.47
N PRO A 69 0.74 -12.90 -5.48
CA PRO A 69 2.19 -13.03 -5.52
C PRO A 69 2.95 -11.70 -5.39
N VAL A 70 2.45 -10.62 -6.02
CA VAL A 70 3.05 -9.28 -5.89
C VAL A 70 2.96 -8.78 -4.44
N GLY A 71 1.82 -8.98 -3.77
CA GLY A 71 1.66 -8.65 -2.36
C GLY A 71 2.56 -9.46 -1.45
N VAL A 72 2.85 -10.73 -1.80
CA VAL A 72 3.82 -11.57 -1.06
C VAL A 72 5.22 -10.97 -1.15
N GLU A 73 5.67 -10.58 -2.35
CA GLU A 73 6.98 -9.92 -2.53
C GLU A 73 7.08 -8.62 -1.72
N VAL A 74 6.04 -7.77 -1.76
CA VAL A 74 5.99 -6.53 -0.98
C VAL A 74 6.07 -6.84 0.52
N TRP A 75 5.28 -7.79 1.01
CA TRP A 75 5.30 -8.20 2.42
C TRP A 75 6.69 -8.69 2.85
N GLU A 76 7.32 -9.56 2.06
CA GLU A 76 8.64 -10.08 2.37
C GLU A 76 9.73 -9.00 2.35
N MET A 77 9.61 -7.99 1.47
CA MET A 77 10.52 -6.84 1.47
C MET A 77 10.33 -5.97 2.71
N LEU A 78 9.09 -5.71 3.12
CA LEU A 78 8.79 -5.00 4.37
C LEU A 78 9.32 -5.76 5.59
N ALA A 79 9.19 -7.09 5.61
CA ALA A 79 9.76 -7.94 6.65
C ALA A 79 11.29 -7.87 6.75
N ARG A 80 11.96 -7.48 5.65
CA ARG A 80 13.41 -7.21 5.59
C ARG A 80 13.74 -5.73 5.81
N HIS A 81 12.79 -4.94 6.32
CA HIS A 81 12.94 -3.49 6.56
C HIS A 81 13.33 -2.69 5.32
N GLN A 82 12.90 -3.12 4.13
CA GLN A 82 13.10 -2.34 2.92
C GLN A 82 12.14 -1.15 2.88
N ASP A 83 12.64 0.00 2.44
CA ASP A 83 11.81 1.19 2.24
C ASP A 83 10.93 1.08 0.98
N MET A 84 9.92 1.93 0.90
CA MET A 84 8.95 1.95 -0.20
C MET A 84 9.59 2.22 -1.56
N ASP A 85 10.64 3.03 -1.63
CA ASP A 85 11.26 3.39 -2.91
C ASP A 85 12.09 2.21 -3.45
N SER A 86 12.74 1.46 -2.56
CA SER A 86 13.42 0.20 -2.85
C SER A 86 12.44 -0.88 -3.32
N ILE A 87 11.27 -0.99 -2.67
CA ILE A 87 10.18 -1.89 -3.10
C ILE A 87 9.71 -1.55 -4.51
N LEU A 88 9.38 -0.28 -4.78
CA LEU A 88 8.93 0.15 -6.10
C LEU A 88 9.99 -0.05 -7.18
N SER A 89 11.26 0.17 -6.83
CA SER A 89 12.39 -0.05 -7.73
C SER A 89 12.57 -1.53 -8.06
N PHE A 90 12.46 -2.40 -7.06
CA PHE A 90 12.50 -3.84 -7.25
C PHE A 90 11.37 -4.33 -8.17
N LEU A 91 10.12 -3.95 -7.89
CA LEU A 91 8.97 -4.39 -8.70
C LEU A 91 9.10 -3.93 -10.17
N ARG A 92 9.59 -2.70 -10.42
CA ARG A 92 9.83 -2.20 -11.78
C ARG A 92 10.93 -2.94 -12.53
N GLN A 93 11.92 -3.49 -11.81
CA GLN A 93 13.02 -4.25 -12.42
C GLN A 93 12.64 -5.71 -12.64
N THR A 94 11.82 -6.27 -11.77
CA THR A 94 11.42 -7.69 -11.79
C THR A 94 10.32 -7.96 -12.82
N TYR A 95 9.37 -7.03 -13.00
CA TYR A 95 8.23 -7.22 -13.91
C TYR A 95 8.39 -6.38 -15.18
N SER A 96 8.21 -7.01 -16.34
CA SER A 96 8.38 -6.35 -17.66
C SER A 96 7.28 -5.35 -18.00
N GLU A 97 6.08 -5.54 -17.45
CA GLU A 97 4.93 -4.67 -17.63
C GLU A 97 4.42 -4.22 -16.26
N VAL A 98 4.64 -2.95 -15.95
CA VAL A 98 4.25 -2.34 -14.68
C VAL A 98 3.40 -1.12 -14.98
N PRO A 99 2.19 -1.01 -14.40
CA PRO A 99 1.33 0.15 -14.65
C PRO A 99 1.93 1.41 -14.01
N GLU A 100 1.61 2.57 -14.58
CA GLU A 100 1.99 3.87 -13.99
C GLU A 100 1.41 4.06 -12.58
N THR A 101 0.32 3.35 -12.27
CA THR A 101 -0.36 3.33 -10.96
C THR A 101 0.33 2.47 -9.91
N LEU A 102 1.45 1.80 -10.21
CA LEU A 102 2.12 0.89 -9.26
C LEU A 102 2.32 1.53 -7.88
N ALA A 103 2.84 2.75 -7.83
CA ALA A 103 3.10 3.45 -6.57
C ALA A 103 1.82 3.59 -5.73
N SER A 104 0.75 4.10 -6.33
CA SER A 104 -0.54 4.25 -5.65
C SER A 104 -1.18 2.92 -5.27
N GLU A 105 -0.96 1.85 -6.04
CA GLU A 105 -1.48 0.52 -5.73
C GLU A 105 -0.75 -0.12 -4.53
N ILE A 106 0.58 0.03 -4.46
CA ILE A 106 1.35 -0.44 -3.30
C ILE A 106 1.01 0.41 -2.06
N ASP A 107 0.88 1.73 -2.19
CA ASP A 107 0.44 2.59 -1.08
C ASP A 107 -0.94 2.17 -0.55
N LEU A 108 -1.90 1.90 -1.45
CA LEU A 108 -3.24 1.42 -1.06
C LEU A 108 -3.19 0.04 -0.42
N PHE A 109 -2.35 -0.86 -0.92
CA PHE A 109 -2.14 -2.19 -0.33
C PHE A 109 -1.63 -2.07 1.10
N VAL A 110 -0.57 -1.29 1.34
CA VAL A 110 0.01 -1.07 2.66
C VAL A 110 -0.99 -0.38 3.60
N ALA A 111 -1.72 0.63 3.11
CA ALA A 111 -2.74 1.32 3.90
C ALA A 111 -3.84 0.35 4.39
N LYS A 112 -4.32 -0.55 3.52
CA LYS A 112 -5.29 -1.59 3.91
C LYS A 112 -4.72 -2.55 4.94
N LEU A 113 -3.46 -2.98 4.79
CA LEU A 113 -2.82 -3.81 5.81
C LEU A 113 -2.72 -3.07 7.15
N ALA A 114 -2.47 -1.76 7.13
CA ALA A 114 -2.41 -0.95 8.33
C ALA A 114 -3.78 -0.77 9.01
N GLU A 115 -4.84 -0.54 8.25
CA GLU A 115 -6.22 -0.46 8.76
C GLU A 115 -6.63 -1.70 9.56
N HIS A 116 -6.08 -2.86 9.17
CA HIS A 116 -6.40 -4.17 9.74
C HIS A 116 -5.33 -4.69 10.73
N GLY A 117 -4.36 -3.84 11.10
CA GLY A 117 -3.34 -4.15 12.11
C GLY A 117 -2.27 -5.16 11.67
N PHE A 118 -2.14 -5.42 10.36
CA PHE A 118 -1.07 -6.25 9.80
C PHE A 118 0.25 -5.47 9.66
N VAL A 119 0.16 -4.16 9.47
CA VAL A 119 1.27 -3.21 9.34
C VAL A 119 1.03 -2.04 10.29
N GLY A 120 2.08 -1.46 10.85
CA GLY A 120 2.08 -0.18 11.54
C GLY A 120 2.96 0.83 10.83
N TYR A 121 3.05 2.03 11.39
CA TYR A 121 3.92 3.09 10.88
C TYR A 121 4.87 3.54 11.98
N GLU A 122 6.14 3.71 11.66
CA GLU A 122 7.09 4.33 12.59
C GLU A 122 6.63 5.75 12.92
N VAL A 123 6.53 6.03 14.21
CA VAL A 123 6.30 7.38 14.72
C VAL A 123 7.66 7.95 15.04
N ASP A 124 8.08 8.96 14.28
CA ASP A 124 9.32 9.69 14.54
C ASP A 124 9.18 10.46 15.88
N HIS A 125 9.71 9.88 16.96
CA HIS A 125 9.80 10.52 18.26
C HIS A 125 10.94 11.52 18.22
N ARG A 126 10.65 12.76 17.78
CA ARG A 126 11.54 13.90 18.02
C ARG A 126 11.00 14.64 19.25
N ASP A 127 11.75 14.55 20.35
CA ASP A 127 11.59 15.36 21.57
C ASP A 127 11.89 16.85 21.31
#